data_AF-A0A3S0VZT7-F1
#
_entry.id   AF-A0A3S0VZT7-F1
#
_cell.length_a   1.000
_cell.length_b   1.000
_cell.length_c   1.000
_cell.angle_alpha   90.00
_cell.angle_beta   90.00
_cell.angle_gamma   90.00
#
_symmetry.space_group_name_H-M   'P 1'
#
loop_
_entity.id
_entity.type
_entity.pdbx_description
1 polymer ?
#
loop_
_entity_poly.entity_id
_entity_poly.type
_entity_poly.pdbx_seq_one_letter_code
_entity_poly.pdbx_strand_id
1 'polypeptide(L)'
;MHTDRLPHGQGPGWPTVRGGATLRARMPGQRLRVPQTLFIGLPGRIADAVTSLAVNGEGLPWLLDRTAVNSTDLLAESYRPFHRERPRSMCLEQSLVALVPEVLSRSGVRPEDRYLSDLCRDETANDLRQRLHGLVLRPDVVVWTAWAGQREEWNVPVAPDVRCLQLFHDTAARVTSWGVVPWAKRRCGDCLEALASTASRQDFLSVEEIVTRIISASTRQPEALNYAATGEPPVLDGCSCWWGGF
;
A
#
# COMPACT_ATOMS: atom_id res chain seq x y z
N MET A 1 -72.41 43.19 -4.17
CA MET A 1 -72.66 42.75 -2.78
C MET A 1 -71.69 41.61 -2.52
N HIS A 2 -70.56 41.88 -1.85
CA HIS A 2 -70.36 41.71 -0.40
C HIS A 2 -70.31 40.23 0.00
N THR A 3 -69.35 39.66 0.74
CA THR A 3 -68.25 40.13 1.61
C THR A 3 -67.62 38.83 2.18
N ASP A 4 -66.30 38.73 2.31
CA ASP A 4 -65.52 38.79 3.57
C ASP A 4 -65.08 37.44 4.19
N ARG A 5 -63.78 37.41 4.50
CA ARG A 5 -63.09 37.05 5.77
C ARG A 5 -63.17 35.62 6.35
N LEU A 6 -61.97 34.97 6.35
CA LEU A 6 -61.10 34.46 7.46
C LEU A 6 -61.70 34.47 8.91
N PRO A 7 -61.23 33.70 9.95
CA PRO A 7 -59.83 33.27 10.20
C PRO A 7 -59.53 32.05 11.17
N HIS A 8 -58.23 31.86 11.46
CA HIS A 8 -57.56 31.43 12.73
C HIS A 8 -57.64 30.01 13.35
N GLY A 9 -56.43 29.48 13.64
CA GLY A 9 -56.11 28.55 14.73
C GLY A 9 -54.64 28.07 14.73
N GLN A 10 -53.68 28.89 15.24
CA GLN A 10 -52.72 28.61 16.35
C GLN A 10 -51.89 27.30 16.21
N GLY A 11 -50.58 27.28 15.87
CA GLY A 11 -49.38 27.64 16.68
C GLY A 11 -48.89 26.43 17.54
N PRO A 12 -47.60 26.23 17.96
CA PRO A 12 -46.37 27.02 17.81
C PRO A 12 -45.10 26.20 17.41
N GLY A 13 -43.94 26.87 17.28
CA GLY A 13 -42.63 26.29 17.68
C GLY A 13 -41.60 25.99 16.57
N TRP A 14 -40.74 26.95 16.27
CA TRP A 14 -39.42 26.70 15.67
C TRP A 14 -38.51 26.00 16.69
N PRO A 15 -37.50 25.25 16.21
CA PRO A 15 -36.15 25.73 16.49
C PRO A 15 -35.32 25.86 15.21
N THR A 16 -34.78 27.06 15.04
CA THR A 16 -33.66 27.38 14.17
C THR A 16 -32.41 26.67 14.69
N VAL A 17 -31.77 25.84 13.87
CA VAL A 17 -30.33 25.57 14.00
C VAL A 17 -29.65 25.87 12.68
N ARG A 18 -28.84 26.94 12.73
CA ARG A 18 -27.87 27.35 11.73
C ARG A 18 -26.83 26.26 11.55
N GLY A 19 -26.46 25.99 10.31
CA GLY A 19 -25.34 25.12 9.99
C GLY A 19 -25.44 24.43 8.64
N GLY A 20 -26.04 25.08 7.64
CA GLY A 20 -25.95 24.61 6.27
C GLY A 20 -24.51 24.76 5.79
N ALA A 21 -23.69 23.73 6.02
CA ALA A 21 -22.42 23.58 5.35
C ALA A 21 -22.70 23.73 3.85
N THR A 22 -22.22 24.83 3.28
CA THR A 22 -22.28 25.07 1.86
C THR A 22 -21.48 23.94 1.23
N LEU A 23 -22.18 22.92 0.71
CA LEU A 23 -21.63 21.95 -0.24
C LEU A 23 -21.07 22.78 -1.39
N ARG A 24 -19.79 23.12 -1.30
CA ARG A 24 -19.07 23.74 -2.41
C ARG A 24 -19.22 22.80 -3.58
N ALA A 25 -19.94 23.28 -4.60
CA ALA A 25 -20.04 22.62 -5.88
C ALA A 25 -18.63 22.20 -6.32
N ARG A 26 -18.43 20.89 -6.44
CA ARG A 26 -17.16 20.29 -6.89
C ARG A 26 -16.96 20.77 -8.32
N MET A 27 -15.90 21.54 -8.58
CA MET A 27 -15.58 21.96 -9.94
C MET A 27 -15.40 20.71 -10.83
N PRO A 28 -15.96 20.69 -12.05
CA PRO A 28 -15.71 19.60 -12.98
C PRO A 28 -14.26 19.70 -13.46
N GLY A 29 -13.45 18.66 -13.22
CA GLY A 29 -12.19 18.48 -13.96
C GLY A 29 -10.93 18.10 -13.17
N GLN A 30 -10.92 18.13 -11.82
CA GLN A 30 -9.82 17.51 -11.08
C GLN A 30 -10.13 16.04 -10.82
N ARG A 31 -9.72 15.17 -11.75
CA ARG A 31 -9.54 13.75 -11.40
C ARG A 31 -8.45 13.72 -10.33
N LEU A 32 -8.83 13.47 -9.07
CA LEU A 32 -7.87 13.17 -8.02
C LEU A 32 -7.04 11.98 -8.52
N ARG A 33 -5.72 12.15 -8.64
CA ARG A 33 -4.81 11.05 -9.00
C ARG A 33 -4.97 9.99 -7.92
N VAL A 34 -5.37 8.78 -8.31
CA VAL A 34 -5.39 7.62 -7.41
C VAL A 34 -3.94 7.33 -7.03
N PRO A 35 -3.58 7.31 -5.73
CA PRO A 35 -2.22 7.01 -5.31
C PRO A 35 -1.77 5.65 -5.85
N GLN A 36 -0.58 5.61 -6.43
CA GLN A 36 -0.01 4.39 -6.98
C GLN A 36 0.81 3.69 -5.90
N THR A 37 0.31 2.55 -5.43
CA THR A 37 0.99 1.73 -4.42
C THR A 37 1.78 0.61 -5.09
N LEU A 38 3.04 0.45 -4.68
CA LEU A 38 3.87 -0.72 -5.00
C LEU A 38 3.94 -1.64 -3.79
N PHE A 39 3.54 -2.90 -3.94
CA PHE A 39 3.72 -3.94 -2.94
C PHE A 39 4.96 -4.77 -3.25
N ILE A 40 5.87 -4.87 -2.29
CA ILE A 40 7.04 -5.73 -2.35
C ILE A 40 6.90 -6.79 -1.27
N GLY A 41 6.80 -8.06 -1.68
CA GLY A 41 6.47 -9.16 -0.79
C GLY A 41 4.98 -9.30 -0.55
N LEU A 42 4.41 -10.44 -0.95
CA LEU A 42 2.99 -10.74 -0.97
C LEU A 42 2.64 -12.01 -0.18
N PRO A 43 3.14 -12.19 1.06
CA PRO A 43 2.71 -13.33 1.85
C PRO A 43 1.20 -13.24 2.14
N GLY A 44 0.58 -14.38 2.45
CA GLY A 44 -0.88 -14.56 2.52
C GLY A 44 -1.68 -13.35 3.03
N ARG A 45 -1.43 -12.89 4.27
CA ARG A 45 -2.21 -11.79 4.87
C ARG A 45 -2.06 -10.44 4.13
N ILE A 46 -0.93 -10.21 3.46
CA ILE A 46 -0.73 -9.03 2.60
C ILE A 46 -1.54 -9.16 1.32
N ALA A 47 -1.62 -10.37 0.75
CA ALA A 47 -2.48 -10.63 -0.40
C ALA A 47 -3.95 -10.32 -0.08
N ASP A 48 -4.44 -10.68 1.12
CA ASP A 48 -5.79 -10.32 1.57
C ASP A 48 -6.01 -8.81 1.70
N ALA A 49 -5.00 -8.08 2.19
CA ALA A 49 -5.05 -6.62 2.26
C ALA A 49 -5.09 -5.98 0.87
N VAL A 50 -4.30 -6.50 -0.08
CA VAL A 50 -4.31 -6.06 -1.48
C VAL A 50 -5.69 -6.32 -2.10
N THR A 51 -6.27 -7.50 -1.90
CA THR A 51 -7.62 -7.84 -2.38
C THR A 51 -8.67 -6.92 -1.80
N SER A 52 -8.60 -6.62 -0.49
CA SER A 52 -9.52 -5.69 0.16
C SER A 52 -9.42 -4.28 -0.43
N LEU A 53 -8.22 -3.77 -0.72
CA LEU A 53 -8.04 -2.46 -1.36
C LEU A 53 -8.68 -2.44 -2.76
N ALA A 54 -8.40 -3.44 -3.59
CA ALA A 54 -8.92 -3.53 -4.96
C ALA A 54 -10.46 -3.60 -5.00
N VAL A 55 -11.07 -4.39 -4.12
CA VAL A 55 -12.53 -4.49 -3.97
C VAL A 55 -13.13 -3.15 -3.58
N ASN A 56 -12.47 -2.40 -2.69
CA ASN A 56 -12.96 -1.12 -2.17
C ASN A 56 -12.74 0.09 -3.11
N GLY A 57 -12.33 -0.12 -4.36
CA GLY A 57 -12.28 0.93 -5.36
C GLY A 57 -10.89 1.41 -5.71
N GLU A 58 -9.84 0.90 -5.08
CA GLU A 58 -8.47 1.14 -5.53
C GLU A 58 -8.25 0.45 -6.88
N GLY A 59 -7.44 1.07 -7.75
CA GLY A 59 -6.95 0.41 -8.95
C GLY A 59 -6.05 -0.78 -8.60
N LEU A 60 -5.63 -1.53 -9.61
CA LEU A 60 -4.77 -2.70 -9.48
C LEU A 60 -3.37 -2.21 -9.10
N PRO A 61 -2.90 -2.47 -7.87
CA PRO A 61 -1.61 -1.97 -7.44
C PRO A 61 -0.49 -2.67 -8.20
N TRP A 62 0.71 -2.10 -8.11
CA TRP A 62 1.90 -2.79 -8.61
C TRP A 62 2.32 -3.87 -7.63
N LEU A 63 2.54 -5.07 -8.16
CA LEU A 63 2.83 -6.27 -7.39
C LEU A 63 4.23 -6.76 -7.75
N LEU A 64 5.09 -6.89 -6.74
CA LEU A 64 6.44 -7.41 -6.90
C LEU A 64 6.69 -8.51 -5.85
N ASP A 65 6.51 -9.76 -6.28
CA ASP A 65 6.90 -10.96 -5.52
C ASP A 65 7.26 -12.10 -6.49
N ARG A 66 8.45 -12.67 -6.31
CA ARG A 66 9.03 -13.81 -7.06
C ARG A 66 8.95 -15.10 -6.24
N THR A 67 8.60 -15.00 -4.96
CA THR A 67 8.42 -16.16 -4.09
C THR A 67 7.20 -16.92 -4.55
N ALA A 68 7.30 -18.25 -4.52
CA ALA A 68 6.18 -19.11 -4.79
C ALA A 68 5.20 -19.12 -3.62
N VAL A 69 3.91 -19.32 -3.90
CA VAL A 69 2.88 -19.56 -2.88
C VAL A 69 3.25 -20.83 -2.11
N ASN A 70 3.40 -20.69 -0.80
CA ASN A 70 3.74 -21.78 0.13
C ASN A 70 2.52 -22.17 1.00
N SER A 71 2.69 -23.14 1.89
CA SER A 71 1.61 -23.62 2.77
C SER A 71 1.07 -22.56 3.72
N THR A 72 1.93 -21.65 4.21
CA THR A 72 1.53 -20.56 5.11
C THR A 72 0.66 -19.54 4.36
N ASP A 73 0.96 -19.29 3.09
CA ASP A 73 0.17 -18.38 2.25
C ASP A 73 -1.25 -18.88 1.99
N LEU A 74 -1.44 -20.21 1.96
CA LEU A 74 -2.76 -20.82 1.72
C LEU A 74 -3.74 -20.64 2.89
N LEU A 75 -3.29 -20.07 4.01
CA LEU A 75 -4.18 -19.62 5.09
C LEU A 75 -4.97 -18.36 4.69
N ALA A 76 -4.52 -17.63 3.67
CA ALA A 76 -5.17 -16.45 3.15
C ALA A 76 -6.23 -16.79 2.10
N GLU A 77 -7.32 -16.02 2.10
CA GLU A 77 -8.43 -16.18 1.15
C GLU A 77 -8.06 -15.72 -0.27
N SER A 78 -6.94 -15.01 -0.43
CA SER A 78 -6.48 -14.53 -1.74
C SER A 78 -5.72 -15.57 -2.55
N TYR A 79 -5.26 -16.65 -1.93
CA TYR A 79 -4.61 -17.77 -2.63
C TYR A 79 -5.53 -19.00 -2.68
N ARG A 80 -5.28 -19.89 -3.65
CA ARG A 80 -6.03 -21.13 -3.84
C ARG A 80 -5.08 -22.31 -3.71
N PRO A 81 -5.55 -23.50 -3.30
CA PRO A 81 -4.67 -24.68 -3.18
C PRO A 81 -3.85 -24.98 -4.45
N PHE A 82 -4.42 -24.78 -5.63
CA PHE A 82 -3.74 -24.98 -6.92
C PHE A 82 -2.73 -23.87 -7.29
N HIS A 83 -2.65 -22.79 -6.51
CA HIS A 83 -1.61 -21.76 -6.65
C HIS A 83 -0.28 -22.18 -6.01
N ARG A 84 -0.27 -23.24 -5.18
CA ARG A 84 0.95 -23.74 -4.54
C ARG A 84 2.09 -23.89 -5.55
N GLU A 85 3.28 -23.47 -5.14
CA GLU A 85 4.51 -23.50 -5.96
C GLU A 85 4.50 -22.60 -7.20
N ARG A 86 3.47 -21.77 -7.38
CA ARG A 86 3.42 -20.74 -8.43
C ARG A 86 3.78 -19.36 -7.88
N PRO A 87 4.28 -18.42 -8.71
CA PRO A 87 4.63 -17.08 -8.25
C PRO A 87 3.43 -16.34 -7.62
N ARG A 88 3.64 -15.81 -6.40
CA ARG A 88 2.61 -15.09 -5.62
C ARG A 88 1.99 -13.91 -6.38
N SER A 89 2.84 -13.07 -6.98
CA SER A 89 2.41 -11.89 -7.75
C SER A 89 1.43 -12.26 -8.88
N MET A 90 1.79 -13.26 -9.68
CA MET A 90 0.97 -13.76 -10.78
C MET A 90 -0.35 -14.35 -10.28
N CYS A 91 -0.30 -15.18 -9.24
CA CYS A 91 -1.51 -15.81 -8.69
C CYS A 91 -2.46 -14.78 -8.07
N LEU A 92 -1.92 -13.78 -7.38
CA LEU A 92 -2.72 -12.70 -6.81
C LEU A 92 -3.34 -11.83 -7.90
N GLU A 93 -2.57 -11.41 -8.90
CA GLU A 93 -3.09 -10.64 -10.05
C GLU A 93 -4.24 -11.37 -10.75
N GLN A 94 -4.06 -12.66 -11.06
CA GLN A 94 -5.12 -13.48 -11.68
C GLN A 94 -6.38 -13.55 -10.80
N SER A 95 -6.20 -13.69 -9.48
CA SER A 95 -7.31 -13.74 -8.53
C SER A 95 -8.05 -12.40 -8.45
N LEU A 96 -7.32 -11.29 -8.45
CA LEU A 96 -7.89 -9.95 -8.42
C LEU A 96 -8.69 -9.65 -9.69
N VAL A 97 -8.14 -9.97 -10.86
CA VAL A 97 -8.82 -9.77 -12.15
C VAL A 97 -10.08 -10.64 -12.25
N ALA A 98 -10.04 -11.87 -11.73
CA ALA A 98 -11.21 -12.74 -11.70
C ALA A 98 -12.28 -12.27 -10.71
N LEU A 99 -11.89 -11.71 -9.56
CA LEU A 99 -12.80 -11.27 -8.50
C LEU A 99 -13.40 -9.89 -8.77
N VAL A 100 -12.60 -8.96 -9.29
CA VAL A 100 -12.98 -7.56 -9.55
C VAL A 100 -12.45 -7.15 -10.93
N PRO A 101 -13.11 -7.55 -12.04
CA PRO A 101 -12.64 -7.20 -13.38
C PRO A 101 -12.47 -5.69 -13.61
N GLU A 102 -13.28 -4.87 -12.93
CA GLU A 102 -13.23 -3.40 -12.98
C GLU A 102 -11.92 -2.83 -12.42
N VAL A 103 -11.13 -3.62 -11.68
CA VAL A 103 -9.83 -3.19 -11.19
C VAL A 103 -8.91 -2.77 -12.35
N LEU A 104 -9.03 -3.42 -13.51
CA LEU A 104 -8.26 -3.08 -14.71
C LEU A 104 -8.68 -1.72 -15.29
N SER A 105 -9.99 -1.46 -15.38
CA SER A 105 -10.49 -0.18 -15.93
C SER A 105 -10.19 1.00 -15.01
N ARG A 106 -10.21 0.79 -13.68
CA ARG A 106 -9.82 1.78 -12.67
C ARG A 106 -8.34 2.14 -12.71
N SER A 107 -7.49 1.19 -13.11
CA SER A 107 -6.03 1.36 -13.15
C SER A 107 -5.54 2.24 -14.29
N GLY A 108 -6.35 2.44 -15.33
CA GLY A 108 -5.94 3.17 -16.53
C GLY A 108 -4.78 2.49 -17.28
N VAL A 109 -3.91 3.29 -17.88
CA VAL A 109 -2.75 2.80 -18.65
C VAL A 109 -1.64 2.38 -17.69
N ARG A 110 -1.20 1.12 -17.77
CA ARG A 110 -0.19 0.51 -16.89
C ARG A 110 1.08 0.11 -17.66
N PRO A 111 1.89 1.07 -18.13
CA PRO A 111 3.07 0.76 -18.96
C PRO A 111 4.13 -0.03 -18.19
N GLU A 112 4.12 0.02 -16.85
CA GLU A 112 5.02 -0.72 -15.96
C GLU A 112 4.71 -2.20 -15.81
N ASP A 113 3.52 -2.69 -16.20
CA ASP A 113 3.14 -4.09 -15.94
C ASP A 113 4.03 -5.09 -16.67
N ARG A 114 4.36 -4.77 -17.92
CA ARG A 114 5.30 -5.59 -18.70
C ARG A 114 6.67 -5.61 -18.02
N TYR A 115 7.11 -4.46 -17.54
CA TYR A 115 8.38 -4.32 -16.85
C TYR A 115 8.42 -5.10 -15.53
N LEU A 116 7.35 -5.05 -14.73
CA LEU A 116 7.18 -5.86 -13.52
C LEU A 116 7.18 -7.36 -13.82
N SER A 117 6.50 -7.77 -14.90
CA SER A 117 6.47 -9.16 -15.35
C SER A 117 7.87 -9.65 -15.75
N ASP A 118 8.62 -8.83 -16.48
CA ASP A 118 9.99 -9.13 -16.89
C ASP A 118 10.93 -9.20 -15.68
N LEU A 119 10.81 -8.25 -14.73
CA LEU A 119 11.53 -8.26 -13.45
C LEU A 119 11.27 -9.52 -12.62
N CYS A 120 10.04 -10.05 -12.64
CA CYS A 120 9.71 -11.27 -11.92
C CYS A 120 10.32 -12.53 -12.59
N ARG A 121 10.64 -12.46 -13.88
CA ARG A 121 11.18 -13.59 -14.69
C ARG A 121 12.70 -13.60 -14.77
N ASP A 122 13.36 -12.44 -14.70
CA ASP A 122 14.80 -12.30 -14.95
C ASP A 122 15.67 -12.78 -13.78
N GLU A 123 16.58 -13.73 -14.01
CA GLU A 123 17.50 -14.29 -13.00
C GLU A 123 18.86 -13.57 -12.96
N THR A 124 19.11 -12.59 -13.84
CA THR A 124 20.43 -11.96 -13.95
C THR A 124 20.59 -10.76 -13.02
N ALA A 125 21.56 -10.84 -12.09
CA ALA A 125 21.65 -9.95 -10.93
C ALA A 125 22.09 -8.50 -11.23
N ASN A 126 22.90 -8.25 -12.28
CA ASN A 126 23.48 -6.91 -12.53
C ASN A 126 22.51 -5.93 -13.21
N ASP A 127 21.70 -6.39 -14.16
CA ASP A 127 20.64 -5.57 -14.78
C ASP A 127 19.46 -5.32 -13.83
N LEU A 128 19.20 -6.28 -12.94
CA LEU A 128 18.09 -6.25 -12.00
C LEU A 128 18.14 -5.04 -11.08
N ARG A 129 19.32 -4.68 -10.55
CA ARG A 129 19.45 -3.57 -9.58
C ARG A 129 19.11 -2.21 -10.18
N GLN A 130 19.64 -1.89 -11.37
CA GLN A 130 19.31 -0.64 -12.05
C GLN A 130 17.82 -0.57 -12.41
N ARG A 131 17.26 -1.71 -12.84
CA ARG A 131 15.85 -1.80 -13.16
C ARG A 131 14.96 -1.58 -11.93
N LEU A 132 15.31 -2.19 -10.81
CA LEU A 132 14.61 -2.03 -9.54
C LEU A 132 14.64 -0.57 -9.03
N HIS A 133 15.74 0.18 -9.23
CA HIS A 133 15.82 1.60 -8.87
C HIS A 133 14.78 2.45 -9.61
N GLY A 134 14.64 2.24 -10.93
CA GLY A 134 13.67 2.96 -11.74
C GLY A 134 12.21 2.63 -11.41
N LEU A 135 11.94 1.50 -10.74
CA LEU A 135 10.61 1.09 -10.30
C LEU A 135 10.18 1.85 -9.04
N VAL A 136 11.04 1.93 -8.03
CA VAL A 136 10.67 2.51 -6.72
C VAL A 136 10.45 4.01 -6.73
N LEU A 137 10.95 4.73 -7.73
CA LEU A 137 10.74 6.18 -7.85
C LEU A 137 9.36 6.57 -8.41
N ARG A 138 8.62 5.61 -8.97
CA ARG A 138 7.33 5.85 -9.64
C ARG A 138 6.10 5.78 -8.72
N PRO A 139 6.01 4.88 -7.71
CA PRO A 139 4.85 4.83 -6.82
C PRO A 139 4.86 5.99 -5.82
N ASP A 140 3.67 6.36 -5.35
CA ASP A 140 3.50 7.36 -4.28
C ASP A 140 3.82 6.75 -2.89
N VAL A 141 3.61 5.43 -2.75
CA VAL A 141 3.98 4.67 -1.55
C VAL A 141 4.44 3.27 -1.92
N VAL A 142 5.46 2.79 -1.21
CA VAL A 142 5.90 1.40 -1.24
C VAL A 142 5.47 0.73 0.06
N VAL A 143 4.78 -0.40 -0.07
CA VAL A 143 4.49 -1.31 1.04
C VAL A 143 5.49 -2.45 0.93
N TRP A 144 6.45 -2.48 1.85
CA TRP A 144 7.47 -3.52 1.86
C TRP A 144 7.28 -4.45 3.03
N THR A 145 7.09 -5.73 2.71
CA THR A 145 6.91 -6.80 3.67
C THR A 145 8.16 -7.67 3.71
N ALA A 146 8.81 -7.69 4.87
CA ALA A 146 9.91 -8.60 5.15
C ALA A 146 9.41 -9.90 5.80
N TRP A 147 10.17 -10.98 5.68
CA TRP A 147 9.93 -12.24 6.38
C TRP A 147 11.25 -12.98 6.62
N ALA A 148 11.24 -13.92 7.56
CA ALA A 148 12.41 -14.72 7.90
C ALA A 148 12.92 -15.51 6.68
N GLY A 149 14.22 -15.40 6.39
CA GLY A 149 14.85 -16.07 5.23
C GLY A 149 14.46 -15.48 3.87
N GLN A 150 13.92 -14.25 3.83
CA GLN A 150 13.76 -13.51 2.58
C GLN A 150 15.12 -13.34 1.89
N ARG A 151 15.19 -13.71 0.60
CA ARG A 151 16.43 -13.61 -0.19
C ARG A 151 16.80 -12.15 -0.46
N GLU A 152 18.11 -11.87 -0.54
CA GLU A 152 18.66 -10.52 -0.79
C GLU A 152 18.25 -9.92 -2.15
N GLU A 153 17.76 -10.72 -3.09
CA GLU A 153 17.23 -10.27 -4.39
C GLU A 153 16.05 -9.27 -4.25
N TRP A 154 15.46 -9.18 -3.04
CA TRP A 154 14.44 -8.20 -2.65
C TRP A 154 15.01 -6.86 -2.17
N ASN A 155 16.33 -6.68 -2.14
CA ASN A 155 16.97 -5.42 -1.78
C ASN A 155 16.83 -4.42 -2.90
N VAL A 156 15.63 -3.86 -2.99
CA VAL A 156 15.30 -2.80 -3.95
C VAL A 156 16.11 -1.54 -3.59
N PRO A 157 16.73 -0.85 -4.57
CA PRO A 157 17.59 0.31 -4.32
C PRO A 157 16.90 1.43 -3.54
N VAL A 158 17.71 2.31 -2.95
CA VAL A 158 17.21 3.42 -2.14
C VAL A 158 16.57 4.49 -3.04
N ALA A 159 15.29 4.79 -2.81
CA ALA A 159 14.58 5.97 -3.33
C ALA A 159 14.28 6.95 -2.18
N PRO A 160 15.07 8.01 -1.97
CA PRO A 160 15.00 8.81 -0.74
C PRO A 160 13.65 9.49 -0.48
N ASP A 161 12.98 9.92 -1.56
CA ASP A 161 11.74 10.72 -1.47
C ASP A 161 10.46 9.89 -1.42
N VAL A 162 10.57 8.56 -1.47
CA VAL A 162 9.42 7.66 -1.57
C VAL A 162 9.03 7.16 -0.18
N ARG A 163 7.73 7.19 0.13
CA ARG A 163 7.21 6.72 1.41
C ARG A 163 7.24 5.20 1.45
N CYS A 164 7.67 4.64 2.58
CA CYS A 164 7.74 3.20 2.83
C CYS A 164 6.90 2.84 4.05
N LEU A 165 5.85 2.04 3.87
CA LEU A 165 5.22 1.32 4.98
C LEU A 165 5.96 0.00 5.18
N GLN A 166 6.57 -0.18 6.34
CA GLN A 166 7.32 -1.39 6.67
C GLN A 166 6.46 -2.38 7.44
N LEU A 167 6.38 -3.60 6.90
CA LEU A 167 5.66 -4.73 7.47
C LEU A 167 6.62 -5.91 7.67
N PHE A 168 6.34 -6.77 8.66
CA PHE A 168 7.01 -8.05 8.81
C PHE A 168 5.98 -9.16 8.92
N HIS A 169 6.18 -10.23 8.16
CA HIS A 169 5.35 -11.42 8.15
C HIS A 169 6.10 -12.58 8.80
N ASP A 170 5.56 -13.10 9.90
CA ASP A 170 6.19 -14.17 10.65
C ASP A 170 5.80 -15.58 10.17
N THR A 171 6.41 -16.60 10.78
CA THR A 171 6.16 -18.01 10.44
C THR A 171 4.76 -18.50 10.78
N ALA A 172 4.02 -17.77 11.63
CA ALA A 172 2.65 -18.06 12.03
C ALA A 172 1.60 -17.26 11.22
N ALA A 173 1.99 -16.70 10.07
CA ALA A 173 1.15 -15.88 9.20
C ALA A 173 0.62 -14.57 9.85
N ARG A 174 1.30 -14.08 10.88
CA ARG A 174 0.97 -12.82 11.55
C ARG A 174 1.81 -11.70 10.97
N VAL A 175 1.26 -10.49 11.00
CA VAL A 175 1.89 -9.30 10.43
C VAL A 175 2.06 -8.25 11.50
N THR A 176 3.25 -7.66 11.59
CA THR A 176 3.56 -6.48 12.43
C THR A 176 3.99 -5.31 11.54
N SER A 177 4.04 -4.10 12.09
CA SER A 177 4.34 -2.88 11.32
C SER A 177 5.02 -1.79 12.16
N TRP A 178 5.95 -1.07 11.55
CA TRP A 178 6.75 0.00 12.19
C TRP A 178 6.49 1.39 11.61
N GLY A 179 5.28 1.61 11.11
CA GLY A 179 4.85 2.91 10.59
C GLY A 179 5.42 3.23 9.21
N VAL A 180 5.20 4.48 8.79
CA VAL A 180 5.60 4.99 7.48
C VAL A 180 6.84 5.85 7.65
N VAL A 181 7.91 5.50 6.92
CA VAL A 181 9.19 6.23 6.91
C VAL A 181 9.58 6.58 5.48
N PRO A 182 10.45 7.56 5.24
CA PRO A 182 11.14 7.67 3.95
C PRO A 182 11.88 6.37 3.64
N TRP A 183 11.85 5.90 2.40
CA TRP A 183 12.44 4.62 2.01
C TRP A 183 13.96 4.55 2.25
N ALA A 184 14.65 5.70 2.22
CA ALA A 184 16.06 5.80 2.66
C ALA A 184 16.29 5.49 4.14
N LYS A 185 15.26 5.63 4.99
CA LYS A 185 15.31 5.36 6.43
C LYS A 185 14.73 3.99 6.80
N ARG A 186 14.42 3.15 5.81
CA ARG A 186 13.83 1.83 6.08
C ARG A 186 14.84 0.93 6.80
N ARG A 187 14.34 0.09 7.71
CA ARG A 187 15.12 -0.99 8.34
C ARG A 187 15.41 -2.13 7.36
N CYS A 188 16.44 -2.94 7.55
CA CYS A 188 16.63 -4.17 6.77
C CYS A 188 15.67 -5.29 7.24
N GLY A 189 15.57 -6.39 6.48
CA GLY A 189 14.72 -7.54 6.82
C GLY A 189 15.07 -8.14 8.19
N ASP A 190 16.36 -8.37 8.45
CA ASP A 190 16.84 -8.92 9.73
C ASP A 190 16.53 -8.00 10.92
N CYS A 191 16.64 -6.69 10.73
CA CYS A 191 16.27 -5.72 11.76
C CYS A 191 14.76 -5.78 12.06
N LEU A 192 13.92 -5.96 11.04
CA LEU A 192 12.49 -6.12 11.23
C LEU A 192 12.16 -7.44 11.91
N GLU A 193 12.86 -8.52 11.57
CA GLU A 193 12.73 -9.82 12.24
C GLU A 193 13.12 -9.75 13.72
N ALA A 194 14.26 -9.14 14.04
CA ALA A 194 14.70 -8.94 15.41
C ALA A 194 13.68 -8.13 16.22
N LEU A 195 13.14 -7.05 15.66
CA LEU A 195 12.07 -6.28 16.30
C LEU A 195 10.79 -7.11 16.46
N ALA A 196 10.40 -7.88 15.44
CA ALA A 196 9.22 -8.74 15.48
C ALA A 196 9.33 -9.82 16.57
N SER A 197 10.52 -10.34 16.80
CA SER A 197 10.77 -11.34 17.85
C SER A 197 10.51 -10.82 19.27
N THR A 198 10.56 -9.49 19.44
CA THR A 198 10.27 -8.80 20.70
C THR A 198 8.84 -8.27 20.80
N ALA A 199 8.04 -8.42 19.73
CA ALA A 199 6.68 -7.90 19.67
C ALA A 199 5.72 -8.70 20.54
N SER A 200 4.76 -8.00 21.14
CA SER A 200 3.68 -8.60 21.92
C SER A 200 2.54 -9.07 20.99
N ARG A 201 1.63 -9.91 21.52
CA ARG A 201 0.44 -10.34 20.75
C ARG A 201 -0.48 -9.20 20.32
N GLN A 202 -0.44 -8.06 21.01
CA GLN A 202 -1.25 -6.89 20.69
C GLN A 202 -0.70 -6.11 19.49
N ASP A 203 0.53 -6.40 19.05
CA ASP A 203 1.19 -5.71 17.94
C ASP A 203 0.87 -6.32 16.56
N PHE A 204 0.15 -7.46 16.52
CA PHE A 204 -0.21 -8.14 15.29
C PHE A 204 -1.44 -7.51 14.63
N LEU A 205 -1.32 -7.21 13.34
CA LEU A 205 -2.35 -6.53 12.57
C LEU A 205 -3.34 -7.51 11.94
N SER A 206 -4.62 -7.18 12.04
CA SER A 206 -5.68 -7.66 11.16
C SER A 206 -5.53 -7.13 9.73
N VAL A 207 -6.26 -7.73 8.79
CA VAL A 207 -6.29 -7.24 7.39
C VAL A 207 -6.82 -5.80 7.33
N GLU A 208 -7.86 -5.48 8.10
CA GLU A 208 -8.45 -4.14 8.17
C GLU A 208 -7.45 -3.09 8.67
N GLU A 209 -6.66 -3.43 9.69
CA GLU A 209 -5.61 -2.53 10.19
C GLU A 209 -4.47 -2.33 9.18
N ILE A 210 -4.10 -3.37 8.44
CA ILE A 210 -3.12 -3.26 7.35
C ILE A 210 -3.64 -2.31 6.27
N VAL A 211 -4.88 -2.52 5.80
CA VAL A 211 -5.56 -1.66 4.81
C VAL A 211 -5.60 -0.20 5.28
N THR A 212 -6.02 0.03 6.53
CA THR A 212 -6.08 1.37 7.13
C THR A 212 -4.72 2.06 7.14
N ARG A 213 -3.65 1.32 7.46
CA ARG A 213 -2.27 1.85 7.43
C ARG A 213 -1.82 2.18 6.01
N ILE A 214 -2.15 1.35 5.01
CA ILE A 214 -1.81 1.61 3.60
C ILE A 214 -2.52 2.86 3.08
N ILE A 215 -3.83 2.99 3.33
CA ILE A 215 -4.61 4.18 2.94
C ILE A 215 -4.05 5.43 3.63
N SER A 216 -3.74 5.33 4.93
CA SER A 216 -3.13 6.44 5.69
C SER A 216 -1.74 6.83 5.14
N ALA A 217 -0.96 5.85 4.67
CA ALA A 217 0.34 6.09 4.06
C ALA A 217 0.22 6.80 2.70
N SER A 218 -0.82 6.47 1.93
CA SER A 218 -1.07 6.96 0.58
C SER A 218 -1.71 8.36 0.53
N THR A 219 -2.44 8.75 1.58
CA THR A 219 -3.23 10.00 1.61
C THR A 219 -2.53 11.18 2.26
N ARG A 220 -1.50 10.94 3.09
CA ARG A 220 -0.72 12.02 3.70
C ARG A 220 0.15 12.67 2.64
N GLN A 221 -0.01 13.98 2.45
CA GLN A 221 0.88 14.77 1.59
C GLN A 221 2.34 14.52 2.00
N PRO A 222 3.27 14.47 1.04
CA PRO A 222 4.69 14.55 1.38
C PRO A 222 4.89 15.89 2.08
N GLU A 223 5.19 15.87 3.37
CA GLU A 223 5.93 16.99 3.95
C GLU A 223 7.17 17.11 3.09
N ALA A 224 7.33 18.24 2.39
CA ALA A 224 8.46 18.46 1.52
C ALA A 224 9.73 18.19 2.33
N LEU A 225 10.34 17.02 2.12
CA LEU A 225 11.63 16.70 2.69
C LEU A 225 12.60 17.59 1.93
N ASN A 226 12.88 18.77 2.49
CA ASN A 226 13.80 19.76 1.96
C ASN A 226 15.25 19.20 2.03
N TYR A 227 15.56 18.22 1.18
CA TYR A 227 16.92 17.69 1.03
C TYR A 227 17.86 18.69 0.32
N ALA A 228 17.31 19.63 -0.45
CA ALA A 228 18.08 20.61 -1.22
C ALA A 228 18.71 21.73 -0.36
N ALA A 229 18.30 21.90 0.89
CA ALA A 229 18.74 23.02 1.73
C ALA A 229 19.96 22.71 2.61
N THR A 230 20.28 21.43 2.86
CA THR A 230 21.29 21.06 3.87
C THR A 230 22.59 20.50 3.29
N GLY A 231 22.67 20.21 1.99
CA GLY A 231 23.92 19.81 1.32
C GLY A 231 24.55 18.48 1.78
N GLU A 232 24.06 17.91 2.88
CA GLU A 232 24.53 16.65 3.44
C GLU A 232 23.38 15.63 3.49
N PRO A 233 23.61 14.37 3.05
CA PRO A 233 22.65 13.30 3.29
C PRO A 233 22.47 13.16 4.81
N PRO A 234 21.23 13.15 5.34
CA PRO A 234 21.04 13.07 6.77
C PRO A 234 21.68 11.79 7.30
N VAL A 235 22.39 11.94 8.42
CA VAL A 235 22.94 10.86 9.23
C VAL A 235 21.91 9.73 9.33
N LEU A 236 22.33 8.53 8.91
CA LEU A 236 21.54 7.31 8.92
C LEU A 236 21.25 6.88 10.37
N ASP A 237 20.24 7.44 11.02
CA ASP A 237 19.65 6.87 12.24
C ASP A 237 18.73 5.66 11.91
N GLY A 238 19.15 4.84 10.94
CA GLY A 238 18.46 3.65 10.45
C GLY A 238 19.47 2.53 10.26
N CYS A 239 19.14 1.34 10.77
CA CYS A 239 19.91 0.08 10.71
C CYS A 239 21.31 0.17 10.07
N SER A 240 22.35 0.09 10.89
CA SER A 240 23.75 -0.12 10.45
C SER A 240 23.96 -1.42 9.66
N CYS A 241 22.96 -2.31 9.69
CA CYS A 241 22.70 -3.47 8.83
C CYS A 241 22.50 -3.10 7.33
N TRP A 242 23.17 -2.05 6.84
CA TRP A 242 23.01 -1.56 5.47
C TRP A 242 23.50 -2.62 4.48
N TRP A 243 22.58 -3.43 3.97
CA TRP A 243 22.80 -4.37 2.87
C TRP A 243 22.92 -3.60 1.56
N GLY A 244 24.07 -2.99 1.33
CA GLY A 244 24.39 -2.31 0.09
C GLY A 244 25.53 -1.33 0.22
N GLY A 245 26.77 -1.84 0.28
CA GLY A 245 27.96 -1.03 0.02
C GLY A 245 27.80 -0.22 -1.27
N PHE A 246 28.30 1.01 -1.21
CA PHE A 246 28.46 1.92 -2.35
C PHE A 246 29.22 1.27 -3.50
#